data_AF-A0AAW1K1G5-F1
#
_entry.id   AF-A0AAW1K1G5-F1
#
_cell.length_a   1.000
_cell.length_b   1.000
_cell.length_c   1.000
_cell.angle_alpha   90.00
_cell.angle_beta   90.00
_cell.angle_gamma   90.00
#
_symmetry.space_group_name_H-M   'P 1'
#
loop_
_entity.id
_entity.type
_entity.pdbx_description
1 polymer ?
#
loop_
_entity_poly.entity_id
_entity_poly.type
_entity_poly.pdbx_seq_one_letter_code
_entity_poly.pdbx_strand_id
1 'polypeptide(L)'
;MPADVEVSVTEDVKAIIDKIITKYGLENIIDIKYEVGSQAGDGPRDYINEYSILTQGDCWCNNMMFKYPAEGPKYPTDIMLIDWQLLRQASPVFDISYFFYTIASEDALNNLDDYLRIYHEELSKRITRSW
;
A
#
# COMPACT_ATOMS: atom_id res chain seq x y z
N MET A 1 -1.22 25.41 -31.60
CA MET A 1 -1.32 24.88 -30.22
C MET A 1 -0.12 23.97 -30.04
N PRO A 2 0.73 24.13 -29.00
CA PRO A 2 1.83 23.20 -28.82
C PRO A 2 1.24 21.82 -28.50
N ALA A 3 1.84 20.77 -29.04
CA ALA A 3 1.40 19.39 -28.86
C ALA A 3 1.31 19.06 -27.37
N ASP A 4 0.23 18.38 -27.00
CA ASP A 4 0.00 17.87 -25.66
C ASP A 4 1.22 17.03 -25.24
N VAL A 5 1.94 17.51 -24.23
CA VAL A 5 3.00 16.73 -23.59
C VAL A 5 2.29 15.67 -22.77
N GLU A 6 2.13 14.47 -23.33
CA GLU A 6 1.79 13.28 -22.55
C GLU A 6 2.92 13.02 -21.56
N VAL A 7 2.73 13.50 -20.32
CA VAL A 7 3.53 13.03 -19.19
C VAL A 7 3.04 11.63 -18.86
N SER A 8 3.81 10.62 -19.28
CA SER A 8 3.58 9.24 -18.93
C SER A 8 3.75 9.07 -17.43
N VAL A 9 2.63 9.02 -16.70
CA VAL A 9 2.53 8.78 -15.24
C VAL A 9 3.37 7.57 -14.80
N THR A 10 3.71 6.66 -15.71
CA THR A 10 4.52 5.47 -15.43
C THR A 10 6.01 5.77 -15.23
N GLU A 11 6.58 6.83 -15.81
CA GLU A 11 8.02 7.12 -15.74
C GLU A 11 8.39 7.91 -14.48
N ASP A 12 7.56 8.88 -14.12
CA ASP A 12 7.74 9.67 -12.90
C ASP A 12 7.57 8.83 -11.62
N VAL A 13 6.59 7.92 -11.62
CA VAL A 13 6.39 6.98 -10.51
C VAL A 13 7.58 6.03 -10.38
N LYS A 14 8.14 5.53 -11.49
CA LYS A 14 9.35 4.70 -11.47
C LYS A 14 10.55 5.47 -10.88
N ALA A 15 10.74 6.72 -11.30
CA ALA A 15 11.83 7.55 -10.80
C ALA A 15 11.73 7.84 -9.29
N ILE A 16 10.50 7.98 -8.76
CA ILE A 16 10.26 8.14 -7.32
C ILE A 16 10.57 6.84 -6.56
N ILE A 17 10.11 5.71 -7.09
CA ILE A 17 10.36 4.39 -6.49
C ILE A 17 11.86 4.13 -6.43
N ASP A 18 12.59 4.28 -7.54
CA ASP A 18 14.04 4.04 -7.61
C ASP A 18 14.84 4.87 -6.60
N LYS A 19 14.43 6.13 -6.37
CA LYS A 19 15.03 6.99 -5.35
C LYS A 19 14.81 6.45 -3.94
N ILE A 20 13.62 5.90 -3.65
CA ILE A 20 13.30 5.31 -2.35
C ILE A 20 14.10 4.01 -2.15
N ILE A 21 14.17 3.14 -3.17
CA ILE A 21 14.97 1.89 -3.10
C ILE A 21 16.40 2.21 -2.69
N THR A 22 17.03 3.10 -3.45
CA THR A 22 18.44 3.48 -3.29
C THR A 22 18.71 4.15 -1.95
N LYS A 23 17.80 5.03 -1.50
CA LYS A 23 17.99 5.81 -0.27
C LYS A 23 17.93 4.94 1.00
N TYR A 24 17.10 3.91 1.01
CA TYR A 24 16.81 3.12 2.21
C TYR A 24 17.41 1.70 2.18
N GLY A 25 18.19 1.35 1.15
CA GLY A 25 18.82 0.03 1.04
C GLY A 25 17.81 -1.11 0.92
N LEU A 26 16.71 -0.84 0.22
CA LEU A 26 15.56 -1.75 0.10
C LEU A 26 15.65 -2.70 -1.10
N GLU A 27 16.83 -2.81 -1.72
CA GLU A 27 17.11 -3.72 -2.84
C GLU A 27 16.66 -5.18 -2.61
N ASN A 28 16.62 -5.64 -1.36
CA ASN A 28 16.19 -7.01 -1.02
C ASN A 28 14.69 -7.14 -0.69
N ILE A 29 13.96 -6.02 -0.60
CA ILE A 29 12.54 -5.97 -0.19
C ILE A 29 11.63 -5.68 -1.39
N ILE A 30 12.19 -5.28 -2.54
CA ILE A 30 11.43 -4.81 -3.69
C ILE A 30 11.69 -5.73 -4.88
N ASP A 31 10.94 -6.83 -4.95
CA ASP A 31 10.70 -7.53 -6.22
C ASP A 31 9.36 -7.08 -6.81
N ILE A 32 9.23 -5.77 -7.07
CA ILE A 32 8.09 -5.23 -7.81
C ILE A 32 8.44 -5.30 -9.30
N LYS A 33 8.32 -6.48 -9.89
CA LYS A 33 8.13 -6.58 -11.35
C LYS A 33 6.65 -6.33 -11.64
N TYR A 34 6.30 -5.07 -11.84
CA TYR A 34 4.98 -4.69 -12.33
C TYR A 34 4.89 -4.99 -13.83
N GLU A 35 4.37 -6.17 -14.18
CA GLU A 35 3.98 -6.47 -15.56
C GLU A 35 2.57 -5.92 -15.82
N VAL A 36 2.51 -4.84 -16.60
CA VAL A 36 1.26 -4.28 -17.13
C VAL A 36 0.60 -5.34 -18.02
N GLY A 37 -0.46 -5.98 -17.53
CA GLY A 37 -1.31 -6.83 -18.38
C GLY A 37 -1.72 -8.20 -17.84
N SER A 38 -1.30 -8.62 -16.64
CA SER A 38 -2.01 -9.72 -15.97
C SER A 38 -3.31 -9.17 -15.38
N GLN A 39 -4.44 -9.72 -15.80
CA GLN A 39 -5.74 -9.31 -15.26
C GLN A 39 -5.76 -9.67 -13.77
N ALA A 40 -5.92 -8.65 -12.92
CA ALA A 40 -5.68 -8.64 -11.47
C ALA A 40 -4.19 -8.69 -11.08
N GLY A 41 -3.76 -7.72 -10.27
CA GLY A 41 -2.38 -7.49 -9.81
C GLY A 41 -1.82 -8.57 -8.89
N ASP A 42 -1.90 -9.82 -9.33
CA ASP A 42 -1.54 -11.02 -8.56
C ASP A 42 -0.03 -11.24 -8.55
N GLY A 43 0.71 -10.62 -9.47
CA GLY A 43 2.12 -10.89 -9.69
C GLY A 43 2.39 -12.37 -10.01
N PRO A 44 3.59 -12.72 -10.43
CA PRO A 44 3.99 -14.12 -10.48
C PRO A 44 3.92 -14.77 -9.08
N ARG A 45 3.26 -15.93 -8.97
CA ARG A 45 3.13 -16.71 -7.71
C ARG A 45 4.48 -17.12 -7.09
N ASP A 46 5.56 -16.99 -7.86
CA ASP A 46 6.92 -17.35 -7.46
C ASP A 46 7.53 -16.35 -6.44
N TYR A 47 6.86 -15.22 -6.15
CA TYR A 47 7.33 -14.19 -5.21
C TYR A 47 6.80 -14.33 -3.78
N ILE A 48 6.07 -15.41 -3.47
CA ILE A 48 5.58 -15.68 -2.11
C ILE A 48 6.72 -16.29 -1.28
N ASN A 49 6.98 -15.70 -0.11
CA ASN A 49 7.97 -16.17 0.85
C ASN A 49 7.42 -16.17 2.30
N GLU A 50 8.27 -16.50 3.27
CA GLU A 50 7.90 -16.60 4.69
C GLU A 50 7.40 -15.29 5.34
N TYR A 51 7.63 -14.15 4.69
CA TYR A 51 7.16 -12.82 5.14
C TYR A 51 5.89 -12.35 4.41
N SER A 52 5.39 -13.15 3.46
CA SER A 52 4.18 -12.81 2.73
C SER A 52 2.93 -12.98 3.60
N ILE A 53 2.05 -11.98 3.57
CA ILE A 53 0.79 -11.97 4.33
C ILE A 53 -0.42 -12.04 3.40
N LEU A 54 -1.60 -12.27 3.95
CA LEU A 54 -2.85 -12.03 3.24
C LEU A 54 -3.11 -10.52 3.15
N THR A 55 -3.03 -9.98 1.94
CA THR A 55 -3.34 -8.59 1.60
C THR A 55 -4.77 -8.50 1.07
N GLN A 56 -5.49 -7.43 1.40
CA GLN A 56 -6.85 -7.19 0.93
C GLN A 56 -6.87 -6.87 -0.58
N GLY A 57 -5.86 -6.16 -1.07
CA GLY A 57 -5.56 -6.06 -2.49
C GLY A 57 -6.22 -4.91 -3.26
N ASP A 58 -7.15 -4.19 -2.63
CA ASP A 58 -7.85 -2.99 -3.09
C ASP A 58 -8.09 -2.02 -1.90
N CYS A 59 -7.00 -1.69 -1.21
CA CYS A 59 -7.04 -1.07 0.12
C CYS A 59 -7.08 0.47 0.02
N TRP A 60 -8.14 1.02 -0.58
CA TRP A 60 -8.42 2.45 -0.67
C TRP A 60 -9.61 2.86 0.20
N CYS A 61 -9.82 4.17 0.41
CA CYS A 61 -10.75 4.69 1.41
C CYS A 61 -12.20 4.23 1.26
N ASN A 62 -12.67 3.90 0.05
CA ASN A 62 -14.04 3.45 -0.19
C ASN A 62 -14.31 2.03 0.33
N ASN A 63 -13.25 1.22 0.48
CA ASN A 63 -13.34 -0.13 1.04
C ASN A 63 -13.07 -0.14 2.56
N MET A 64 -13.25 1.02 3.21
CA MET A 64 -13.10 1.19 4.65
C MET A 64 -14.40 1.71 5.26
N MET A 65 -14.98 0.93 6.16
CA MET A 65 -16.12 1.35 6.97
C MET A 65 -15.64 1.91 8.30
N PHE A 66 -16.13 3.11 8.65
CA PHE A 66 -15.80 3.79 9.90
C PHE A 66 -16.97 3.74 10.89
N LYS A 67 -16.69 3.33 12.12
CA LYS A 67 -17.68 3.33 13.21
C LYS A 67 -17.61 4.65 13.97
N TYR A 68 -18.72 5.36 14.05
CA TYR A 68 -18.81 6.62 14.81
C TYR A 68 -19.57 6.45 16.14
N PRO A 69 -19.28 7.29 17.15
CA PRO A 69 -20.09 7.35 18.37
C PRO A 69 -21.54 7.78 18.06
N ALA A 70 -22.49 7.30 18.87
CA ALA A 70 -23.91 7.63 18.73
C ALA A 70 -24.22 9.13 18.95
N GLU A 71 -23.39 9.84 19.72
CA GLU A 71 -23.62 11.24 20.12
C GLU A 71 -23.12 12.28 19.09
N GLY A 72 -22.73 11.85 17.88
CA GLY A 72 -22.29 12.74 16.80
C GLY A 72 -20.77 12.85 16.64
N PRO A 73 -20.28 13.53 15.58
CA PRO A 73 -18.94 13.30 15.10
C PRO A 73 -17.93 14.16 15.85
N LYS A 74 -17.10 13.53 16.69
CA LYS A 74 -15.78 14.08 17.01
C LYS A 74 -14.69 13.37 16.19
N TYR A 75 -14.64 12.03 16.20
CA TYR A 75 -13.74 11.20 15.38
C TYR A 75 -14.29 9.76 15.27
N PRO A 76 -13.93 8.96 14.25
CA PRO A 76 -14.26 7.53 14.21
C PRO A 76 -13.60 6.78 15.37
N THR A 77 -14.29 5.76 15.88
CA THR A 77 -13.86 4.92 17.01
C THR A 77 -13.29 3.58 16.58
N ASP A 78 -13.61 3.14 15.37
CA ASP A 78 -13.19 1.84 14.84
C ASP A 78 -13.23 1.87 13.31
N ILE A 79 -12.54 0.93 12.69
CA ILE A 79 -12.44 0.76 11.24
C ILE A 79 -12.55 -0.72 10.86
N MET A 80 -13.25 -1.00 9.77
CA MET A 80 -13.36 -2.33 9.19
C MET A 80 -13.09 -2.27 7.69
N LEU A 81 -12.18 -3.13 7.21
CA LEU A 81 -11.96 -3.33 5.79
C LEU A 81 -13.07 -4.21 5.20
N ILE A 82 -13.61 -3.82 4.06
CA ILE A 82 -14.62 -4.55 3.31
C ILE A 82 -14.14 -4.86 1.90
N ASP A 83 -14.98 -5.55 1.13
CA ASP A 83 -14.73 -5.91 -0.27
C ASP A 83 -13.41 -6.67 -0.50
N TRP A 84 -13.40 -7.94 -0.13
CA TRP A 84 -12.21 -8.80 -0.17
C TRP A 84 -12.04 -9.54 -1.51
N GLN A 85 -12.63 -9.04 -2.59
CA GLN A 85 -12.63 -9.74 -3.89
C GLN A 85 -11.23 -9.87 -4.53
N LEU A 86 -10.27 -9.02 -4.12
CA LEU A 86 -8.87 -9.05 -4.58
C LEU A 86 -7.89 -9.62 -3.55
N LEU A 87 -8.40 -10.35 -2.55
CA LEU A 87 -7.59 -11.00 -1.51
C LEU A 87 -6.53 -11.90 -2.13
N ARG A 88 -5.26 -11.69 -1.73
CA ARG A 88 -4.13 -12.47 -2.22
C ARG A 88 -3.02 -12.57 -1.18
N GLN A 89 -2.16 -13.58 -1.32
CA GLN A 89 -0.92 -13.63 -0.54
C GLN A 89 0.14 -12.79 -1.24
N ALA A 90 0.65 -11.76 -0.56
CA ALA A 90 1.62 -10.84 -1.14
C ALA A 90 2.48 -10.18 -0.04
N SER A 91 3.42 -9.34 -0.46
CA SER A 91 4.14 -8.48 0.47
C SER A 91 3.16 -7.54 1.19
N PRO A 92 3.30 -7.33 2.52
CA PRO A 92 2.49 -6.36 3.27
C PRO A 92 2.57 -4.94 2.69
N VAL A 93 3.65 -4.62 1.97
CA VAL A 93 3.86 -3.32 1.33
C VAL A 93 2.81 -3.01 0.27
N PHE A 94 2.18 -4.01 -0.37
CA PHE A 94 1.20 -3.76 -1.44
C PHE A 94 -0.01 -2.94 -0.97
N ASP A 95 -0.67 -3.34 0.11
CA ASP A 95 -1.86 -2.63 0.61
C ASP A 95 -1.50 -1.22 1.09
N ILE A 96 -0.40 -1.08 1.83
CA ILE A 96 0.00 0.22 2.38
C ILE A 96 0.48 1.20 1.29
N SER A 97 1.23 0.72 0.30
CA SER A 97 1.63 1.53 -0.85
C SER A 97 0.42 1.97 -1.69
N TYR A 98 -0.52 1.07 -1.93
CA TYR A 98 -1.75 1.39 -2.66
C TYR A 98 -2.59 2.43 -1.89
N PHE A 99 -2.73 2.27 -0.58
CA PHE A 99 -3.42 3.22 0.28
C PHE A 99 -2.81 4.63 0.19
N PHE A 100 -1.48 4.77 0.40
CA PHE A 100 -0.84 6.08 0.31
C PHE A 100 -0.93 6.67 -1.10
N TYR A 101 -0.75 5.86 -2.13
CA TYR A 101 -0.86 6.33 -3.51
C TYR A 101 -2.24 6.88 -3.85
N THR A 102 -3.31 6.25 -3.36
CA THR A 102 -4.68 6.59 -3.74
C THR A 102 -5.27 7.73 -2.93
N ILE A 103 -4.86 7.91 -1.66
CA ILE A 103 -5.56 8.84 -0.76
C ILE A 103 -4.66 9.80 0.03
N ALA A 104 -3.33 9.68 -0.03
CA ALA A 104 -2.47 10.53 0.80
C ALA A 104 -2.46 11.99 0.35
N SER A 105 -2.52 12.90 1.32
CA SER A 105 -2.23 14.31 1.09
C SER A 105 -0.72 14.55 1.01
N GLU A 106 -0.32 15.71 0.51
CA GLU A 106 1.09 16.15 0.51
C GLU A 106 1.68 16.13 1.93
N ASP A 107 0.94 16.62 2.92
CA ASP A 107 1.34 16.57 4.33
C ASP A 107 1.55 15.13 4.82
N ALA A 108 0.68 14.21 4.43
CA ALA A 108 0.84 12.81 4.81
C ALA A 108 2.09 12.18 4.17
N LEU A 109 2.38 12.51 2.91
CA LEU A 109 3.59 12.06 2.22
C LEU A 109 4.87 12.68 2.81
N ASN A 110 4.82 13.94 3.25
CA ASN A 110 5.93 14.58 3.97
C ASN A 110 6.23 13.90 5.31
N ASN A 111 5.27 13.18 5.88
CA ASN A 111 5.41 12.40 7.11
C ASN A 111 5.38 10.87 6.87
N LEU A 112 5.63 10.42 5.63
CA LEU A 112 5.51 9.00 5.24
C LEU A 112 6.35 8.07 6.11
N ASP A 113 7.57 8.47 6.45
CA ASP A 113 8.50 7.66 7.27
C ASP A 113 7.89 7.33 8.66
N ASP A 114 7.14 8.26 9.26
CA ASP A 114 6.47 8.03 10.54
C ASP A 114 5.32 7.03 10.43
N TYR A 115 4.52 7.12 9.36
CA TYR A 115 3.44 6.17 9.14
C TYR A 115 3.97 4.77 8.81
N LEU A 116 5.02 4.67 8.00
CA LEU A 116 5.66 3.39 7.67
C LEU A 116 6.28 2.76 8.92
N ARG A 117 6.87 3.56 9.82
CA ARG A 117 7.36 3.09 11.12
C ARG A 117 6.22 2.52 11.97
N ILE A 118 5.11 3.24 12.12
CA ILE A 118 3.93 2.76 12.87
C ILE A 118 3.40 1.45 12.26
N TYR A 119 3.25 1.41 10.94
CA TYR A 119 2.78 0.22 10.23
C TYR A 119 3.71 -0.99 10.48
N HIS A 120 5.02 -0.80 10.31
CA HIS A 120 6.02 -1.85 10.52
C HIS A 120 6.04 -2.36 11.96
N GLU A 121 6.01 -1.46 12.95
CA GLU A 121 5.96 -1.83 14.37
C GLU A 121 4.72 -2.65 14.72
N GLU A 122 3.54 -2.20 14.27
CA GLU A 122 2.27 -2.90 14.55
C GLU A 122 2.14 -4.22 13.80
N LEU A 123 2.57 -4.27 12.53
CA LEU A 123 2.61 -5.49 11.76
C LEU A 123 3.53 -6.51 12.44
N SER A 124 4.76 -6.11 12.78
CA SER A 124 5.75 -6.97 13.44
C SER A 124 5.22 -7.58 14.74
N LYS A 125 4.54 -6.78 15.58
CA LYS A 125 3.91 -7.26 16.83
C LYS A 125 2.82 -8.30 16.59
N ARG A 126 2.09 -8.20 15.48
CA ARG A 126 0.95 -9.08 15.16
C ARG A 126 1.36 -10.36 14.45
N ILE A 127 2.37 -10.30 13.58
CA ILE A 127 2.86 -11.49 12.85
C ILE A 127 3.81 -12.36 13.67
N THR A 128 4.42 -11.82 14.74
CA THR A 128 5.28 -12.60 15.66
C THR A 128 4.50 -13.37 16.73
N ARG A 129 3.20 -13.09 16.91
CA ARG A 129 2.32 -13.93 17.71
C ARG A 129 1.89 -15.12 16.86
N SER A 130 2.68 -16.20 16.96
CA SER A 130 2.30 -17.53 16.49
C SER A 130 0.95 -17.91 17.09
N TRP A 131 0.01 -18.36 16.24
CA TRP A 131 -1.27 -18.93 16.66
C TRP A 131 -1.08 -20.23 17.44
#